data_AF-A0A497PIQ3-F1
#
_entry.id   AF-A0A497PIQ3-F1
#
_cell.length_a   1.000
_cell.length_b   1.000
_cell.length_c   1.000
_cell.angle_alpha   90.00
_cell.angle_beta   90.00
_cell.angle_gamma   90.00
#
_symmetry.space_group_name_H-M   'P 1'
#
loop_
_entity.id
_entity.type
_entity.pdbx_description
1 polymer ?
#
loop_
_entity_poly.entity_id
_entity_poly.type
_entity_poly.pdbx_seq_one_letter_code
_entity_poly.pdbx_strand_id
1 'polypeptide(L)'
;MQTLLHQLKPEILKSLIEDVDRYDTVSKTLVELDENFFYEDLTIRQVKNLITFSDLISAKMSSWDFKYGDCFFENQIEDEIPL
;
A
#
# COMPACT_ATOMS: atom_id res chain seq x y z
N MET A 1 -15.76 6.73 1.62
CA MET A 1 -14.38 6.44 2.06
C MET A 1 -13.97 5.16 1.38
N GLN A 2 -12.94 5.23 0.53
CA GLN A 2 -12.34 4.03 -0.08
C GLN A 2 -11.27 3.50 0.88
N THR A 3 -11.18 2.19 1.05
CA THR A 3 -10.17 1.54 1.89
C THR A 3 -8.80 1.62 1.21
N LEU A 4 -7.70 1.47 1.96
CA LEU A 4 -6.35 1.47 1.37
C LEU A 4 -6.18 0.38 0.31
N LEU A 5 -6.90 -0.74 0.46
CA LEU A 5 -6.95 -1.80 -0.54
C LEU A 5 -7.48 -1.32 -1.90
N HIS A 6 -8.47 -0.42 -1.90
CA HIS A 6 -9.03 0.15 -3.13
C HIS A 6 -8.16 1.26 -3.73
N GLN A 7 -7.34 1.91 -2.92
CA GLN A 7 -6.44 2.99 -3.34
C GLN A 7 -5.08 2.48 -3.84
N LEU A 8 -4.78 1.19 -3.65
CA LEU A 8 -3.56 0.55 -4.08
C LEU A 8 -3.41 0.61 -5.60
N LYS A 9 -2.18 0.87 -6.05
CA LYS A 9 -1.86 0.75 -7.46
C LYS A 9 -2.11 -0.68 -7.95
N PRO A 10 -2.69 -0.84 -9.15
CA PRO A 10 -3.08 -2.15 -9.67
C PRO A 10 -1.92 -3.13 -9.82
N GLU A 11 -0.70 -2.65 -10.10
CA GLU A 11 0.50 -3.49 -10.16
C GLU A 11 0.87 -4.09 -8.81
N ILE A 12 0.70 -3.35 -7.73
CA ILE A 12 1.02 -3.81 -6.37
C ILE A 12 -0.04 -4.80 -5.90
N LEU A 13 -1.33 -4.48 -6.14
CA LEU A 13 -2.43 -5.37 -5.82
C LEU A 13 -2.27 -6.73 -6.51
N LYS A 14 -1.85 -6.72 -7.79
CA LYS A 14 -1.60 -7.96 -8.54
C LYS A 14 -0.48 -8.80 -7.92
N SER A 15 0.65 -8.18 -7.58
CA SER A 15 1.77 -8.86 -6.90
C SER A 15 1.32 -9.52 -5.60
N LEU A 16 0.55 -8.80 -4.78
CA LEU A 16 0.01 -9.33 -3.52
C LEU A 16 -0.95 -10.52 -3.77
N ILE A 17 -1.82 -10.44 -4.77
CA ILE A 17 -2.77 -11.53 -5.08
C ILE A 17 -2.03 -12.78 -5.57
N GLU A 18 -0.97 -12.63 -6.37
CA GLU A 18 -0.16 -13.76 -6.86
C GLU A 18 0.54 -14.52 -5.71
N ASP A 19 0.90 -13.81 -4.63
CA ASP A 19 1.56 -14.38 -3.46
C ASP A 19 0.59 -14.78 -2.32
N VAL A 20 -0.71 -14.50 -2.46
CA VAL A 20 -1.73 -14.76 -1.43
C VAL A 20 -1.82 -16.24 -1.07
N ASP A 21 -1.70 -17.12 -2.08
CA ASP A 21 -1.78 -18.57 -1.90
C ASP A 21 -0.50 -19.15 -1.27
N ARG A 22 0.60 -18.40 -1.33
CA ARG A 22 1.92 -18.81 -0.83
C ARG A 22 2.18 -18.36 0.59
N TYR A 23 1.64 -17.20 0.97
CA TYR A 23 1.96 -16.56 2.24
C TYR A 23 0.70 -16.05 2.94
N ASP A 24 0.34 -16.67 4.06
CA ASP A 24 -0.75 -16.22 4.94
C ASP A 24 -0.55 -14.76 5.42
N THR A 25 0.70 -14.30 5.50
CA THR A 25 1.04 -12.91 5.80
C THR A 25 0.45 -11.94 4.77
N VAL A 26 0.40 -12.33 3.49
CA VAL A 26 -0.13 -11.48 2.42
C VAL A 26 -1.64 -11.37 2.53
N SER A 27 -2.34 -12.48 2.79
CA SER A 27 -3.78 -12.48 3.08
C SER A 27 -4.11 -11.55 4.25
N LYS A 28 -3.32 -11.60 5.32
CA LYS A 28 -3.47 -10.69 6.47
C LYS A 28 -3.25 -9.23 6.07
N THR A 29 -2.20 -8.95 5.29
CA THR A 29 -1.93 -7.59 4.82
C THR A 29 -3.02 -7.04 3.92
N LEU A 30 -3.66 -7.86 3.08
CA LEU A 30 -4.83 -7.43 2.30
C LEU A 30 -6.03 -7.09 3.19
N VAL A 31 -6.31 -7.89 4.22
CA VAL A 31 -7.38 -7.59 5.20
C VAL A 31 -7.05 -6.32 5.97
N GLU A 32 -5.81 -6.15 6.41
CA GLU A 32 -5.36 -4.94 7.10
C GLU A 32 -5.51 -3.69 6.21
N LEU A 33 -5.26 -3.79 4.91
CA LEU A 33 -5.47 -2.68 3.97
C LEU A 33 -6.96 -2.42 3.69
N ASP A 34 -7.84 -3.41 3.85
CA ASP A 34 -9.28 -3.22 3.68
C ASP A 34 -9.93 -2.65 4.95
N GLU A 35 -9.38 -2.92 6.13
CA GLU A 35 -9.88 -2.37 7.39
C GLU A 35 -9.43 -0.92 7.65
N ASN A 36 -8.35 -0.48 6.99
CA ASN A 36 -7.77 0.84 7.18
C ASN A 36 -8.09 1.78 6.00
N PHE A 37 -8.22 3.07 6.32
CA PHE A 37 -8.51 4.12 5.34
C PHE A 37 -7.36 5.10 5.15
N PHE A 38 -6.50 5.25 6.16
CA PHE A 38 -5.34 6.15 6.12
C PHE A 38 -4.05 5.36 6.33
N TYR A 39 -3.02 5.72 5.56
CA TYR A 39 -1.71 5.07 5.67
C TYR A 39 -1.09 5.23 7.06
N GLU A 40 -1.35 6.35 7.72
CA GLU A 40 -0.86 6.64 9.07
C GLU A 40 -1.41 5.68 10.14
N ASP A 41 -2.54 5.01 9.86
CA ASP A 41 -3.12 4.00 10.76
C ASP A 41 -2.37 2.65 10.66
N LEU A 42 -1.56 2.45 9.62
CA LEU A 42 -0.76 1.24 9.45
C LEU A 42 0.42 1.22 10.42
N THR A 43 0.57 0.10 11.11
CA THR A 43 1.76 -0.16 11.91
C THR A 43 3.00 -0.32 11.02
N ILE A 44 4.18 -0.01 11.57
CA ILE A 44 5.47 -0.22 10.88
C ILE A 44 5.61 -1.66 10.35
N ARG A 45 5.06 -2.64 11.06
CA ARG A 45 5.08 -4.04 10.63
C ARG A 45 4.23 -4.26 9.36
N GLN A 46 3.03 -3.69 9.32
CA GLN A 46 2.14 -3.79 8.17
C GLN A 46 2.75 -3.12 6.94
N VAL A 47 3.33 -1.93 7.13
CA VAL A 47 4.09 -1.24 6.08
C VAL A 47 5.26 -2.09 5.57
N LYS A 48 6.05 -2.71 6.46
CA LYS A 48 7.16 -3.59 6.06
C LYS A 48 6.69 -4.80 5.26
N ASN A 49 5.58 -5.43 5.66
CA ASN A 49 4.99 -6.53 4.90
C ASN A 49 4.59 -6.05 3.51
N LEU A 50 3.89 -4.92 3.43
CA LEU A 50 3.49 -4.32 2.16
C LEU A 50 4.70 -4.09 1.24
N ILE A 51 5.80 -3.50 1.74
CA ILE A 51 7.05 -3.32 0.98
C ILE A 51 7.62 -4.66 0.47
N THR A 52 7.57 -5.68 1.31
CA THR A 52 8.19 -6.98 1.00
C THR A 52 7.45 -7.72 -0.11
N PHE A 53 6.12 -7.61 -0.16
CA PHE A 53 5.27 -8.35 -1.09
C PHE A 53 4.76 -7.52 -2.29
N SER A 54 5.07 -6.23 -2.34
CA SER A 54 4.63 -5.31 -3.40
C SER A 54 5.51 -5.32 -4.66
N ASP A 55 6.51 -6.20 -4.73
CA ASP A 55 7.59 -6.22 -5.74
C ASP A 55 8.26 -4.85 -5.95
N LEU A 56 8.06 -3.92 -5.01
CA LEU A 56 8.74 -2.65 -4.97
C LEU A 56 10.16 -2.92 -4.50
N ILE A 57 11.11 -2.67 -5.40
CA ILE A 57 12.53 -2.72 -5.07
C ILE A 57 12.74 -1.75 -3.90
N SER A 58 13.02 -2.28 -2.70
CA SER A 58 13.16 -1.48 -1.48
C SER A 58 14.26 -0.41 -1.60
N ALA A 59 15.23 -0.61 -2.50
CA ALA A 59 16.26 0.36 -2.84
C ALA A 59 15.78 1.56 -3.68
N LYS A 60 14.59 1.49 -4.29
CA LYS A 60 13.96 2.60 -5.02
C LYS A 60 13.00 3.43 -4.17
N MET A 61 12.68 2.96 -2.96
CA MET A 61 11.80 3.66 -2.03
C MET A 61 12.56 4.79 -1.33
N SER A 62 12.11 6.02 -1.50
CA SER A 62 12.66 7.14 -0.72
C SER A 62 12.17 7.09 0.72
N SER A 63 12.87 7.79 1.62
CA SER A 63 12.39 7.96 3.01
C SER A 63 11.03 8.68 3.07
N TRP A 64 10.67 9.45 2.04
CA TRP A 64 9.36 10.08 1.90
C TRP A 64 8.28 9.07 1.53
N ASP A 65 8.55 8.22 0.54
CA ASP A 65 7.66 7.14 0.13
C ASP A 65 7.37 6.18 1.29
N PHE A 66 8.39 5.87 2.09
CA PHE A 66 8.22 5.04 3.29
C PHE A 66 7.33 5.73 4.34
N LYS A 67 7.50 7.05 4.51
CA LYS A 67 6.79 7.81 5.55
C LYS A 67 5.33 8.08 5.22
N TYR A 68 5.01 8.35 3.95
CA TYR A 68 3.67 8.77 3.54
C TYR A 68 2.95 7.77 2.64
N GLY A 69 3.65 6.79 2.09
CA GLY A 69 3.06 5.73 1.28
C GLY A 69 2.79 6.10 -0.18
N ASP A 70 3.28 7.25 -0.67
CA ASP A 70 3.09 7.74 -2.05
C ASP A 70 3.46 6.73 -3.15
N CYS A 71 4.37 5.81 -2.84
CA CYS A 71 4.76 4.76 -3.77
C CYS A 71 3.69 3.67 -3.94
N PHE A 72 2.83 3.43 -2.94
CA PHE A 72 1.86 2.33 -2.92
C PHE A 72 0.49 2.70 -3.49
N PHE A 73 0.06 3.94 -3.29
CA PHE A 73 -1.29 4.37 -3.62
C PHE A 73 -1.28 5.26 -4.85
N GLU A 74 -2.32 5.17 -5.67
CA GLU A 74 -2.58 6.19 -6.67
C GLU A 74 -2.97 7.46 -5.91
N ASN A 75 -2.08 8.46 -5.94
CA ASN A 75 -2.45 9.80 -5.49
C ASN A 75 -3.67 10.22 -6.31
N GLN A 76 -4.84 10.24 -5.67
CA GLN A 76 -5.95 11.07 -6.11
C GLN A 76 -5.41 12.49 -5.95
N ILE A 77 -4.79 13.01 -7.02
CA ILE A 77 -4.45 14.42 -7.12
C ILE A 77 -5.72 15.14 -6.71
N GLU A 78 -5.64 15.89 -5.61
CA GLU A 78 -6.70 16.80 -5.21
C GLU A 78 -7.09 17.61 -6.45
N ASP A 79 -8.26 17.29 -7.02
CA ASP A 79 -8.88 18.14 -8.01
C ASP A 79 -9.02 19.52 -7.37
N GLU A 80 -8.18 20.43 -7.86
CA GLU A 80 -8.36 21.87 -7.87
C GLU A 80 -8.52 22.55 -6.49
N ILE A 81 -7.41 23.08 -5.95
CA ILE A 81 -7.48 24.37 -5.26
C ILE A 81 -7.13 25.44 -6.31
N PRO A 82 -8.12 26.11 -6.94
CA PRO A 82 -7.83 27.28 -7.75
C PRO A 82 -7.42 28.42 -6.81
N LEU A 83 -6.21 28.96 -7.04
CA LEU A 83 -5.74 30.22 -6.46
C LEU A 83 -6.58 31.41 -6.93
#